data_AF-X1W0D1-F1
#
_entry.id   AF-X1W0D1-F1
#
_cell.length_a   1.000
_cell.length_b   1.000
_cell.length_c   1.000
_cell.angle_alpha   90.00
_cell.angle_beta   90.00
_cell.angle_gamma   90.00
#
_symmetry.space_group_name_H-M   'P 1'
#
loop_
_entity.id
_entity.type
_entity.pdbx_description
1 polymer ?
#
loop_
_entity_poly.entity_id
_entity_poly.type
_entity_poly.pdbx_seq_one_letter_code
_entity_poly.pdbx_strand_id
1 'polypeptide(L)'
;IKDKELFVRLIEEAIDALKTEDKVRLLVSPKDLSIIREVIEKNSRLKEKITEVNEIDCMGGILVETIDGMVSIDNTFDTRLEMLMPKILPEIGKKLFGVDKT
;
A
#
# COMPACT_ATOMS: atom_id res chain seq x y z
N ILE A 1 3.53 1.75 -11.53
CA ILE A 1 3.23 3.22 -11.62
C ILE A 1 4.56 3.99 -11.54
N LYS A 2 4.76 5.13 -12.21
CA LYS A 2 6.07 5.84 -12.22
C LYS A 2 6.21 6.97 -11.20
N ASP A 3 5.20 7.18 -10.37
CA ASP A 3 5.21 8.24 -9.36
C ASP A 3 5.93 7.79 -8.09
N LYS A 4 7.16 8.31 -7.89
CA LYS A 4 7.98 8.02 -6.71
C LYS A 4 7.42 8.63 -5.44
N GLU A 5 6.79 9.80 -5.55
CA GLU A 5 6.20 10.53 -4.43
C GLU A 5 4.97 9.80 -3.88
N LEU A 6 4.23 9.11 -4.75
CA LEU A 6 3.16 8.20 -4.34
C LEU A 6 3.69 7.08 -3.45
N PHE A 7 4.80 6.43 -3.83
CA PHE A 7 5.34 5.32 -3.05
C PHE A 7 5.91 5.75 -1.71
N VAL A 8 6.55 6.92 -1.62
CA VAL A 8 6.98 7.49 -0.33
C VAL A 8 5.78 7.59 0.61
N ARG A 9 4.68 8.21 0.14
CA ARG A 9 3.46 8.38 0.94
C ARG A 9 2.84 7.05 1.36
N LEU A 10 2.71 6.08 0.45
CA LEU A 10 2.13 4.76 0.77
C LEU A 10 2.96 4.00 1.82
N ILE A 11 4.30 4.09 1.74
CA ILE A 11 5.21 3.47 2.70
C ILE A 11 5.09 4.16 4.06
N GLU A 12 5.11 5.50 4.10
CA GLU A 12 4.99 6.26 5.34
C GLU A 12 3.63 6.02 6.03
N GLU A 13 2.52 6.05 5.27
CA GLU A 13 1.19 5.72 5.78
C GLU A 13 1.16 4.33 6.46
N ALA A 14 1.77 3.33 5.82
CA ALA A 14 1.78 1.96 6.33
C ALA A 14 2.69 1.80 7.57
N ILE A 15 3.85 2.44 7.59
CA ILE A 15 4.77 2.43 8.74
C ILE A 15 4.14 3.15 9.94
N ASP A 16 3.55 4.32 9.72
CA ASP A 16 2.91 5.11 10.78
C ASP A 16 1.70 4.37 11.38
N ALA A 17 0.95 3.64 10.55
CA ALA A 17 -0.16 2.80 11.00
C ALA A 17 0.29 1.59 11.84
N LEU A 18 1.49 1.04 11.58
CA LEU A 18 2.04 -0.08 12.34
C LEU A 18 2.45 0.33 13.78
N LYS A 19 2.66 1.64 14.03
CA LYS A 19 2.99 2.22 15.34
C LYS A 19 4.15 1.52 16.04
N THR A 20 5.17 1.12 15.28
CA THR A 20 6.38 0.48 15.80
C THR A 20 7.61 1.34 15.57
N GLU A 21 8.54 1.33 16.52
CA GLU A 21 9.88 1.91 16.37
C GLU A 21 10.88 0.92 15.75
N ASP A 22 10.52 -0.36 15.68
CA ASP A 22 11.36 -1.41 15.12
C ASP A 22 11.48 -1.31 13.59
N LYS A 23 12.48 -2.00 13.05
CA LYS A 23 12.61 -2.13 11.60
C LYS A 23 11.50 -3.03 11.03
N VAL A 24 11.20 -2.83 9.76
CA VAL A 24 10.11 -3.51 9.05
C VAL A 24 10.60 -4.14 7.76
N ARG A 25 9.77 -5.04 7.22
CA ARG A 25 9.89 -5.59 5.87
C ARG A 25 8.79 -5.03 4.98
N LEU A 26 9.14 -4.79 3.72
CA LEU A 26 8.21 -4.40 2.67
C LEU A 26 7.92 -5.58 1.75
N LEU A 27 6.65 -5.69 1.34
CA LEU A 27 6.19 -6.57 0.27
C LEU A 27 5.53 -5.72 -0.81
N VAL A 28 5.98 -5.89 -2.05
CA VAL A 28 5.55 -5.05 -3.19
C VAL A 28 5.31 -5.88 -4.44
N SER A 29 4.54 -5.33 -5.39
CA SER A 29 4.37 -5.98 -6.70
C SER A 29 5.73 -6.11 -7.42
N PRO A 30 6.01 -7.24 -8.11
CA PRO A 30 7.24 -7.41 -8.90
C PRO A 30 7.48 -6.26 -9.89
N LYS A 31 6.40 -5.66 -10.41
CA LYS A 31 6.44 -4.54 -11.36
C LYS A 31 6.97 -3.24 -10.75
N ASP A 32 6.79 -3.06 -9.43
CA ASP A 32 7.18 -1.84 -8.71
C ASP A 32 8.50 -2.03 -7.92
N LEU A 33 9.06 -3.24 -7.85
CA LEU A 33 10.27 -3.54 -7.07
C LEU A 33 11.44 -2.60 -7.36
N SER A 34 11.73 -2.34 -8.65
CA SER A 34 12.85 -1.48 -9.05
C SER A 34 12.68 -0.04 -8.60
N ILE A 35 11.46 0.52 -8.68
CA ILE A 35 11.22 1.91 -8.30
C ILE A 35 11.19 2.06 -6.78
N ILE A 36 10.69 1.04 -6.05
CA ILE A 36 10.70 1.00 -4.58
C ILE A 36 12.12 0.98 -4.04
N ARG A 37 13.00 0.13 -4.59
CA ARG A 37 14.42 0.11 -4.19
C ARG A 37 15.09 1.46 -4.41
N GLU A 38 14.80 2.13 -5.52
CA GLU A 38 15.33 3.47 -5.79
C GLU A 38 14.80 4.52 -4.79
N VAL A 39 13.51 4.46 -4.45
CA VAL A 39 12.87 5.35 -3.45
C VAL A 39 13.51 5.18 -2.08
N ILE A 40 13.72 3.94 -1.64
CA ILE A 40 14.34 3.63 -0.34
C ILE A 40 15.79 4.11 -0.32
N GLU A 41 16.56 3.85 -1.37
CA GLU A 41 17.97 4.25 -1.41
C GLU A 41 18.16 5.77 -1.35
N LYS A 42 17.21 6.53 -1.91
CA LYS A 42 17.23 8.00 -1.92
C LYS A 42 16.65 8.66 -0.66
N ASN A 43 16.02 7.89 0.23
CA ASN A 43 15.39 8.41 1.44
C ASN A 43 16.02 7.75 2.67
N SER A 44 16.86 8.50 3.40
CA SER A 44 17.61 7.98 4.56
C SER A 44 16.70 7.44 5.66
N ARG A 45 15.57 8.11 5.94
CA ARG A 45 14.59 7.66 6.95
C ARG A 45 14.01 6.29 6.58
N LEU A 46 13.64 6.10 5.32
CA LEU A 46 13.13 4.83 4.83
C LEU A 46 14.21 3.74 4.86
N LYS A 47 15.43 4.07 4.42
CA LYS A 47 16.57 3.15 4.43
C LYS A 47 16.95 2.65 5.82
N GLU A 48 16.82 3.48 6.85
CA GLU A 48 17.05 3.08 8.24
C GLU A 48 15.95 2.15 8.77
N LYS A 49 14.70 2.41 8.37
CA LYS A 49 13.51 1.73 8.87
C LYS A 49 13.23 0.39 8.20
N ILE A 50 13.58 0.25 6.92
CA ILE A 50 13.29 -0.94 6.11
C ILE A 50 14.53 -1.84 6.04
N THR A 51 14.36 -3.11 6.40
CA THR A 51 15.46 -4.10 6.33
C THR A 51 15.39 -4.94 5.06
N GLU A 52 14.19 -5.26 4.60
CA GLU A 52 13.95 -6.21 3.51
C GLU A 52 12.86 -5.70 2.58
N VAL A 53 13.00 -6.01 1.28
CA VAL A 53 12.01 -5.71 0.25
C VAL A 53 11.78 -6.97 -0.57
N ASN A 54 10.62 -7.58 -0.37
CA ASN A 54 10.18 -8.83 -0.98
C ASN A 54 9.04 -8.58 -1.98
N GLU A 55 8.73 -9.60 -2.77
CA GLU A 55 7.69 -9.56 -3.77
C GLU A 55 6.39 -10.20 -3.24
N ILE A 56 5.25 -9.66 -3.65
CA ILE A 56 3.90 -10.22 -3.43
C ILE A 56 3.08 -10.08 -4.71
N ASP A 57 2.19 -11.05 -4.96
CA ASP A 57 1.26 -10.96 -6.09
C ASP A 57 0.13 -9.97 -5.78
N CYS A 58 0.27 -8.74 -6.27
CA CYS A 58 -0.71 -7.68 -6.16
C CYS A 58 -0.67 -6.75 -7.38
N MET A 59 -1.75 -5.99 -7.59
CA MET A 59 -1.83 -5.01 -8.67
C MET A 59 -0.86 -3.83 -8.47
N GLY A 60 -0.49 -3.54 -7.22
CA GLY A 60 0.43 -2.50 -6.81
C GLY A 60 0.15 -2.01 -5.38
N GLY A 61 0.85 -0.95 -4.99
CA GLY A 61 0.80 -0.43 -3.62
C GLY A 61 1.82 -1.13 -2.72
N ILE A 62 1.58 -1.11 -1.41
CA ILE A 62 2.59 -1.47 -0.40
C ILE A 62 1.96 -2.33 0.69
N LEU A 63 2.62 -3.42 1.07
CA LEU A 63 2.38 -4.09 2.36
C LEU A 63 3.63 -3.96 3.23
N VAL A 64 3.44 -3.53 4.48
CA VAL A 64 4.52 -3.45 5.48
C VAL A 64 4.23 -4.48 6.56
N GLU A 65 5.22 -5.29 6.92
CA GLU A 65 5.13 -6.26 8.01
C GLU A 65 6.29 -6.14 9.00
N THR A 66 6.03 -6.53 10.25
CA THR A 66 7.08 -6.75 11.25
C THR A 66 8.02 -7.86 10.78
N ILE A 67 9.29 -7.85 11.23
CA ILE A 67 10.30 -8.83 10.80
C ILE A 67 9.90 -10.28 11.15
N ASP A 68 9.17 -10.45 12.25
CA ASP A 68 8.60 -11.74 12.67
C ASP A 68 7.34 -12.16 11.88
N GLY A 69 6.81 -11.29 11.01
CA GLY A 69 5.62 -11.54 10.20
C GLY A 69 4.30 -11.57 10.97
N MET A 70 4.28 -11.19 12.26
CA MET A 70 3.06 -11.28 13.09
C MET A 70 2.05 -10.16 12.81
N VAL A 71 2.53 -8.98 12.42
CA VAL A 71 1.68 -7.82 12.19
C VAL A 71 1.98 -7.21 10.82
N SER A 72 0.94 -6.97 10.04
CA SER A 72 1.04 -6.35 8.72
C SER A 72 0.03 -5.23 8.54
N ILE A 73 0.44 -4.15 7.88
CA ILE A 73 -0.44 -3.12 7.33
C ILE A 73 -0.46 -3.29 5.82
N ASP A 74 -1.62 -3.67 5.30
CA ASP A 74 -1.86 -3.83 3.87
C ASP A 74 -2.42 -2.53 3.28
N ASN A 75 -1.57 -1.80 2.55
CA ASN A 75 -1.90 -0.61 1.79
C ASN A 75 -1.76 -0.88 0.27
N THR A 76 -2.02 -2.12 -0.16
CA THR A 76 -2.10 -2.48 -1.58
C THR A 76 -3.33 -1.87 -2.23
N PHE A 77 -3.28 -1.66 -3.54
CA PHE A 77 -4.42 -1.13 -4.28
C PHE A 77 -5.60 -2.11 -4.30
N ASP A 78 -5.32 -3.41 -4.27
CA ASP A 78 -6.30 -4.48 -4.15
C ASP A 78 -7.16 -4.29 -2.89
N THR A 79 -6.51 -4.22 -1.72
CA THR A 79 -7.17 -4.05 -0.41
C THR A 79 -7.91 -2.71 -0.31
N ARG A 80 -7.30 -1.61 -0.78
CA ARG A 80 -8.00 -0.31 -0.79
C ARG A 80 -9.25 -0.33 -1.66
N LEU A 81 -9.16 -0.93 -2.84
CA LEU A 81 -10.30 -1.01 -3.75
C LEU A 81 -11.41 -1.87 -3.13
N GLU A 82 -11.07 -3.03 -2.57
CA GLU A 82 -12.03 -3.90 -1.87
C GLU A 82 -12.76 -3.17 -0.75
N MET A 83 -12.05 -2.39 0.07
CA MET A 83 -12.66 -1.59 1.14
C MET A 83 -13.55 -0.44 0.64
N LEU A 84 -13.22 0.13 -0.52
CA LEU A 84 -13.97 1.24 -1.11
C LEU A 84 -15.19 0.79 -1.90
N MET A 85 -15.15 -0.41 -2.51
CA MET A 85 -16.21 -0.93 -3.37
C MET A 85 -17.60 -0.92 -2.69
N PRO A 86 -17.78 -1.42 -1.46
CA PRO A 86 -19.08 -1.37 -0.77
C PRO A 86 -19.64 0.05 -0.58
N LYS A 87 -18.77 1.06 -0.48
CA LYS A 87 -19.16 2.46 -0.28
C LYS A 87 -19.48 3.17 -1.60
N ILE A 88 -18.73 2.85 -2.65
CA ILE A 88 -18.85 3.54 -3.95
C ILE A 88 -19.90 2.87 -4.85
N LEU A 89 -20.09 1.55 -4.76
CA LEU A 89 -21.06 0.82 -5.59
C LEU A 89 -22.50 1.35 -5.48
N PRO A 90 -23.03 1.69 -4.29
CA PRO A 90 -24.36 2.30 -4.17
C PRO A 90 -24.45 3.61 -4.95
N GLU A 91 -23.44 4.48 -4.85
CA GLU A 91 -23.39 5.76 -5.57
C GLU A 91 -23.32 5.57 -7.09
N ILE A 92 -22.52 4.60 -7.54
CA ILE A 92 -22.46 4.21 -8.96
C ILE A 92 -23.84 3.71 -9.41
N GLY A 93 -24.48 2.85 -8.63
CA GLY A 93 -25.80 2.29 -8.94
C GLY A 93 -26.87 3.37 -9.07
N LYS A 94 -26.91 4.32 -8.13
CA LYS A 94 -27.81 5.48 -8.18
C LYS A 94 -27.59 6.31 -9.42
N LYS A 95 -26.32 6.61 -9.74
CA LYS A 95 -25.97 7.49 -10.86
C LYS A 95 -26.19 6.85 -12.23
N LEU A 96 -25.97 5.55 -12.36
CA LEU A 96 -26.10 4.84 -13.64
C LEU A 96 -27.51 4.27 -13.88
N PHE A 97 -28.19 3.82 -12.82
CA PHE A 97 -29.46 3.07 -12.95
C PHE A 97 -30.65 3.72 -12.24
N GLY A 98 -30.44 4.79 -11.46
CA GLY A 98 -31.55 5.52 -10.83
C GLY A 98 -32.31 4.74 -9.76
N VAL A 99 -31.67 3.77 -9.10
CA VAL A 99 -32.29 2.80 -8.15
C VAL A 99 -32.95 3.42 -6.92
N ASP A 100 -32.86 4.74 -6.72
CA ASP A 100 -33.57 5.48 -5.66
C ASP A 100 -34.96 5.98 -6.10
N LYS A 101 -35.39 5.77 -7.35
CA LYS A 101 -36.72 6.18 -7.86
C LYS A 101 -37.70 5.00 -7.92
N THR A 102 -38.13 4.52 -6.76
CA THR A 102 -39.35 3.69 -6.61
C THR A 102 -40.01 3.97 -5.29
#